data_AF-A0A256YSN3-F1
#
_entry.id   AF-A0A256YSN3-F1
#
_cell.length_a   1.000
_cell.length_b   1.000
_cell.length_c   1.000
_cell.angle_alpha   90.00
_cell.angle_beta   90.00
_cell.angle_gamma   90.00
#
_symmetry.space_group_name_H-M   'P 1'
#
loop_
_entity.id
_entity.type
_entity.pdbx_description
1 polymer ?
#
loop_
_entity_poly.entity_id
_entity_poly.type
_entity_poly.pdbx_seq_one_letter_code
_entity_poly.pdbx_strand_id
1 'polypeptide(L)'
;MAEKVKVGEILKEIIRRLNEIERRIRILEERNDKIEESQISLQREAMEKIDEVKLKLDRILDGIQRLKNDLKDLEERIERIEKDLENFVRREEFESLYNYVELFNPLKSKFVTREEVKRILEDLLEEKVKG
;
A
#
# COMPACT_ATOMS: atom_id res chain seq x y z
N MET A 1 85.24 -27.06 31.44
CA MET A 1 84.09 -26.84 32.35
C MET A 1 83.23 -25.65 31.92
N ALA A 2 83.82 -24.50 31.55
CA ALA A 2 83.08 -23.31 31.08
C ALA A 2 82.14 -23.54 29.89
N GLU A 3 82.49 -24.42 28.95
CA GLU A 3 81.67 -24.71 27.77
C GLU A 3 80.41 -25.51 28.11
N LYS A 4 80.49 -26.45 29.07
CA LYS A 4 79.32 -27.18 29.59
C LYS A 4 78.34 -26.27 30.34
N VAL A 5 78.85 -25.23 30.99
CA VAL A 5 78.02 -24.21 31.67
C VAL A 5 77.24 -23.38 30.65
N LYS A 6 77.87 -22.95 29.54
CA LYS A 6 77.20 -22.24 28.44
C LYS A 6 76.10 -23.06 27.77
N VAL A 7 76.34 -24.35 27.53
CA VAL A 7 75.30 -25.25 26.97
C VAL A 7 74.11 -25.38 27.92
N GLY A 8 74.36 -25.47 29.24
CA GLY A 8 73.29 -25.50 30.25
C GLY A 8 72.44 -24.22 30.28
N GLU A 9 73.05 -23.05 30.09
CA GLU A 9 72.33 -21.76 30.01
C GLU A 9 71.46 -21.67 28.76
N ILE A 10 71.99 -22.12 27.60
CA ILE A 10 71.22 -22.17 26.35
C ILE A 10 70.02 -23.10 26.48
N LEU A 11 70.20 -24.29 27.07
CA LEU A 11 69.10 -25.24 27.30
C LEU A 11 68.01 -24.66 28.21
N LYS A 12 68.39 -23.95 29.27
CA LYS A 12 67.42 -23.28 30.16
C LYS A 12 66.60 -22.22 29.42
N GLU A 13 67.25 -21.42 28.57
CA GLU A 13 66.56 -20.41 27.77
C GLU A 13 65.64 -21.04 26.72
N ILE A 14 66.05 -22.15 26.09
CA ILE A 14 65.19 -22.91 25.17
C ILE A 14 63.95 -23.45 25.91
N ILE A 15 64.12 -24.07 27.08
CA ILE A 15 63.01 -24.58 27.89
C ILE A 15 62.06 -23.44 28.28
N ARG A 16 62.60 -22.28 28.69
CA ARG A 16 61.80 -21.11 29.02
C ARG A 16 60.94 -20.64 27.84
N ARG A 17 61.54 -20.57 26.64
CA ARG A 17 60.84 -20.18 25.42
C ARG A 17 59.80 -21.22 24.99
N LEU A 18 60.09 -22.51 25.13
CA LEU A 18 59.14 -23.58 24.84
C LEU A 18 57.90 -23.48 25.74
N ASN A 19 58.10 -23.26 27.04
CA ASN A 19 57.00 -23.10 27.99
C ASN A 19 56.16 -21.84 27.67
N GLU A 20 56.80 -20.75 27.24
CA GLU A 20 56.08 -19.54 26.82
C GLU A 20 55.27 -19.77 25.55
N ILE A 21 55.83 -20.50 24.58
CA ILE A 21 55.14 -20.88 23.34
C ILE A 21 53.95 -21.79 23.67
N GLU A 22 54.11 -22.80 24.51
CA GLU A 22 53.02 -23.69 24.93
C GLU A 22 51.87 -22.90 25.55
N ARG A 23 52.18 -21.95 26.45
CA ARG A 23 51.17 -21.08 27.04
C ARG A 23 50.45 -20.23 25.99
N ARG A 24 51.19 -19.70 25.01
CA ARG A 24 50.61 -18.90 23.92
C ARG A 24 49.72 -19.75 23.01
N ILE A 25 50.11 -20.98 22.70
CA ILE A 25 49.32 -21.93 21.91
C ILE A 25 48.00 -22.21 22.63
N ARG A 26 48.03 -22.52 23.93
CA ARG A 26 46.82 -22.78 24.71
C ARG A 26 45.84 -21.59 24.70
N ILE A 27 46.35 -20.36 24.83
CA ILE A 27 45.52 -19.16 24.74
C ILE A 27 44.92 -18.98 23.34
N LEU A 28 45.66 -19.34 22.29
CA LEU A 28 45.15 -19.28 20.92
C LEU A 28 44.07 -20.33 20.67
N GLU A 29 44.23 -21.55 21.18
CA GLU A 29 43.22 -22.61 21.12
C GLU A 29 41.93 -22.16 21.83
N GLU A 30 42.03 -21.69 23.09
CA GLU A 30 40.86 -21.18 23.82
C GLU A 30 40.15 -20.00 23.12
N ARG A 31 40.91 -19.16 22.40
CA ARG A 31 40.34 -18.06 21.61
C ARG A 31 39.68 -18.57 20.34
N ASN A 32 40.28 -19.56 19.69
CA ASN A 32 39.72 -20.16 18.49
C ASN A 32 38.39 -20.85 18.80
N ASP A 33 38.32 -21.61 19.90
CA ASP A 33 37.10 -22.27 20.35
C ASP A 33 35.97 -21.24 20.58
N LYS A 34 36.28 -20.12 21.25
CA LYS A 34 35.30 -19.03 21.46
C LYS A 34 34.84 -18.37 20.17
N ILE A 35 35.73 -18.23 19.19
CA ILE A 35 35.39 -17.68 17.87
C ILE A 35 34.47 -18.65 17.13
N GLU A 36 34.76 -19.96 17.17
CA GLU A 36 33.93 -20.99 16.56
C GLU A 36 32.53 -21.03 17.20
N GLU A 37 32.44 -20.98 18.53
CA GLU A 37 31.16 -20.90 19.24
C GLU A 37 30.36 -19.65 18.85
N SER A 38 31.02 -18.48 18.80
CA SER A 38 30.38 -17.23 18.37
C SER A 38 29.92 -17.30 16.92
N GLN A 39 30.71 -17.90 16.04
CA GLN A 39 30.37 -18.07 14.63
C GLN A 39 29.14 -18.97 14.47
N ILE A 40 29.08 -20.09 15.20
CA ILE A 40 27.93 -20.99 15.18
C ILE A 40 26.67 -20.26 15.70
N SER A 41 26.80 -19.49 16.77
CA SER A 41 25.68 -18.69 17.30
C SER A 41 25.17 -17.67 16.28
N LEU A 42 26.08 -16.93 15.63
CA LEU A 42 25.71 -15.95 14.60
C LEU A 42 25.05 -16.60 13.39
N GLN A 43 25.53 -17.78 12.97
CA GLN A 43 24.91 -18.53 11.88
C GLN A 43 23.48 -18.95 12.22
N ARG A 44 23.23 -19.41 13.45
CA ARG A 44 21.87 -19.77 13.90
C ARG A 44 20.94 -18.56 13.92
N GLU A 45 21.38 -17.44 14.50
CA GLU A 45 20.60 -16.21 14.54
C GLU A 45 20.29 -15.70 13.12
N ALA A 46 21.27 -15.75 12.21
CA ALA A 46 21.07 -15.37 10.82
C ALA A 46 20.04 -16.27 10.12
N MET A 47 20.07 -17.59 10.35
CA MET A 47 19.08 -18.52 9.81
C MET A 47 17.67 -18.22 10.34
N GLU A 48 17.52 -18.00 11.65
CA GLU A 48 16.24 -17.61 12.26
C GLU A 48 15.69 -16.32 11.64
N LYS A 49 16.55 -15.31 11.43
CA LYS A 49 16.15 -14.06 10.77
C LYS A 49 15.77 -14.23 9.32
N ILE A 50 16.46 -15.09 8.57
CA ILE A 50 16.07 -15.42 7.19
C ILE A 50 14.67 -16.04 7.16
N ASP A 51 14.38 -16.97 8.07
CA ASP A 51 13.07 -17.62 8.12
C ASP A 51 11.95 -16.67 8.58
N GLU A 52 12.21 -15.80 9.55
CA GLU A 52 11.30 -14.70 9.91
C GLU A 52 10.99 -13.79 8.72
N VAL A 53 12.01 -13.42 7.93
CA VAL A 53 11.85 -12.56 6.75
C VAL A 53 11.04 -13.27 5.66
N LYS A 54 11.28 -14.56 5.40
CA LYS A 54 10.48 -15.36 4.46
C LYS A 54 9.01 -15.36 4.86
N LEU A 55 8.69 -15.65 6.12
CA LEU A 55 7.31 -15.63 6.62
C LEU A 55 6.65 -14.26 6.46
N LYS A 56 7.40 -13.18 6.67
CA LYS A 56 6.88 -11.81 6.46
C LYS A 56 6.64 -11.53 4.98
N LEU A 57 7.53 -11.97 4.09
CA LEU A 57 7.37 -11.83 2.65
C LEU A 57 6.14 -12.59 2.14
N ASP A 58 5.94 -13.84 2.58
CA ASP A 58 4.77 -14.63 2.20
C ASP A 58 3.47 -13.92 2.60
N ARG A 59 3.40 -13.37 3.81
CA ARG A 59 2.24 -12.58 4.27
C ARG A 59 2.02 -11.31 3.45
N ILE A 60 3.09 -10.65 3.02
CA ILE A 60 3.00 -9.46 2.15
C ILE A 60 2.46 -9.87 0.77
N LEU A 61 2.95 -10.98 0.21
CA LEU A 61 2.47 -11.51 -1.07
C LEU A 61 0.98 -11.87 -1.01
N ASP A 62 0.55 -12.53 0.07
CA ASP A 62 -0.87 -12.82 0.32
C ASP A 62 -1.69 -11.53 0.42
N GLY A 63 -1.18 -10.51 1.10
CA GLY A 63 -1.81 -9.19 1.19
C GLY A 63 -1.97 -8.51 -0.17
N ILE A 64 -0.92 -8.55 -1.00
CA ILE A 64 -0.95 -8.02 -2.38
C ILE A 64 -1.99 -8.76 -3.22
N GLN A 65 -2.07 -10.09 -3.09
CA GLN A 65 -3.04 -10.88 -3.84
C GLN A 65 -4.48 -10.54 -3.45
N ARG A 66 -4.75 -10.30 -2.15
CA ARG A 66 -6.06 -9.84 -1.68
C ARG A 66 -6.40 -8.46 -2.23
N LEU A 67 -5.47 -7.50 -2.11
CA LEU A 67 -5.67 -6.15 -2.66
C LEU A 67 -5.95 -6.16 -4.16
N LYS A 68 -5.27 -7.03 -4.92
CA LYS A 68 -5.54 -7.22 -6.35
C LYS A 68 -6.98 -7.68 -6.61
N ASN A 69 -7.48 -8.61 -5.81
CA ASN A 69 -8.86 -9.09 -5.94
C ASN A 69 -9.85 -7.98 -5.54
N ASP A 70 -9.62 -7.27 -4.44
CA ASP A 70 -10.47 -6.16 -4.00
C ASP A 70 -10.54 -5.04 -5.04
N LEU A 71 -9.41 -4.73 -5.70
CA LEU A 71 -9.36 -3.76 -6.79
C LEU A 71 -10.18 -4.22 -8.01
N LYS A 72 -10.11 -5.50 -8.36
CA LYS A 72 -10.90 -6.05 -9.44
C LYS A 72 -12.40 -5.99 -9.12
N ASP A 73 -12.80 -6.35 -7.91
CA ASP A 73 -14.19 -6.26 -7.47
C ASP A 73 -14.70 -4.81 -7.50
N LEU A 74 -13.82 -3.85 -7.17
CA LEU A 74 -14.13 -2.42 -7.23
C LEU A 74 -14.27 -1.93 -8.67
N GLU A 75 -13.40 -2.36 -9.58
CA GLU A 75 -13.49 -2.09 -11.02
C GLU A 75 -14.83 -2.59 -11.59
N GLU A 76 -15.20 -3.84 -11.29
CA GLU A 76 -16.51 -4.41 -11.70
C GLU A 76 -17.71 -3.65 -11.11
N ARG A 77 -17.57 -3.06 -9.91
CA ARG A 77 -18.62 -2.20 -9.33
C ARG A 77 -18.71 -0.85 -10.03
N ILE A 78 -17.57 -0.25 -10.38
CA ILE A 78 -17.53 1.01 -11.14
C ILE A 78 -18.16 0.81 -12.51
N GLU A 79 -17.81 -0.25 -13.25
CA GLU A 79 -18.41 -0.54 -14.55
C GLU A 79 -19.94 -0.71 -14.47
N ARG A 80 -20.44 -1.32 -13.38
CA ARG A 80 -21.90 -1.42 -13.14
C ARG A 80 -22.52 -0.06 -12.91
N ILE A 81 -21.90 0.79 -12.10
CA ILE A 81 -22.38 2.15 -11.85
C ILE A 81 -22.39 2.96 -13.16
N GLU A 82 -21.36 2.85 -14.00
CA GLU A 82 -21.33 3.52 -15.30
C GLU A 82 -22.49 3.08 -16.19
N LYS A 83 -22.75 1.76 -16.29
CA LYS A 83 -23.91 1.24 -17.03
C LYS A 83 -25.24 1.70 -16.46
N ASP A 84 -25.37 1.74 -15.14
CA ASP A 84 -26.59 2.22 -14.49
C ASP A 84 -26.79 3.71 -14.80
N LEU A 85 -25.72 4.52 -14.73
CA LEU A 85 -25.70 5.95 -15.07
C LEU A 85 -26.12 6.21 -16.53
N GLU A 86 -25.71 5.38 -17.47
CA GLU A 86 -26.16 5.47 -18.87
C GLU A 86 -27.68 5.28 -19.03
N ASN A 87 -28.32 4.52 -18.13
CA ASN A 87 -29.76 4.28 -18.16
C ASN A 87 -30.59 5.37 -17.47
N PHE A 88 -29.95 6.30 -16.74
CA PHE A 88 -30.67 7.43 -16.14
C PHE A 88 -30.90 8.54 -17.18
N VAL A 89 -32.15 8.98 -17.30
CA VAL A 89 -32.53 10.14 -18.11
C VAL A 89 -31.77 11.38 -17.63
N ARG A 90 -31.21 12.17 -18.55
CA ARG A 90 -30.52 13.40 -18.19
C ARG A 90 -31.52 14.35 -17.53
N ARG A 91 -31.07 15.12 -16.54
CA ARG A 91 -31.93 16.06 -15.81
C ARG A 91 -32.70 17.01 -16.75
N GLU A 92 -32.05 17.48 -17.82
CA GLU A 92 -32.63 18.36 -18.84
C GLU A 92 -33.78 17.68 -19.62
N GLU A 93 -33.60 16.40 -19.96
CA GLU A 93 -34.60 15.59 -20.65
C GLU A 93 -35.78 15.28 -19.71
N PHE A 94 -35.50 15.02 -18.43
CA PHE A 94 -36.53 14.81 -17.41
C PHE A 94 -37.33 16.09 -17.15
N GLU A 95 -36.68 17.25 -17.00
CA GLU A 95 -37.36 18.54 -16.86
C GLU A 95 -38.20 18.88 -18.09
N SER A 96 -37.71 18.57 -19.29
CA SER A 96 -38.48 18.74 -20.53
C SER A 96 -39.73 17.84 -20.55
N LEU A 97 -39.58 16.55 -20.20
CA LEU A 97 -40.71 15.62 -20.06
C LEU A 97 -41.70 16.10 -18.99
N TYR A 98 -41.22 16.57 -17.85
CA TYR A 98 -42.05 17.11 -16.77
C TYR A 98 -42.87 18.31 -17.24
N ASN A 99 -42.24 19.26 -17.94
CA ASN A 99 -42.91 20.44 -18.49
C ASN A 99 -43.96 20.07 -19.55
N TYR A 100 -43.67 19.09 -20.40
CA TYR A 100 -44.66 18.56 -21.34
C TYR A 100 -45.85 17.93 -20.62
N VAL A 101 -45.59 17.09 -19.62
CA VAL A 101 -46.66 16.45 -18.83
C VAL A 101 -47.48 17.49 -18.07
N GLU A 102 -46.86 18.54 -17.52
CA GLU A 102 -47.59 19.67 -16.91
C GLU A 102 -48.47 20.41 -17.92
N LEU A 103 -47.98 20.66 -19.13
CA LEU A 103 -48.73 21.33 -20.19
C LEU A 103 -49.99 20.51 -20.57
N PHE A 104 -49.86 19.19 -20.62
CA PHE A 104 -50.93 18.27 -20.98
C PHE A 104 -51.80 17.83 -19.80
N ASN A 105 -51.50 18.25 -18.57
CA ASN A 105 -52.28 17.85 -17.40
C ASN A 105 -53.62 18.61 -17.38
N PRO A 106 -54.76 17.94 -17.64
CA PRO A 106 -56.07 18.60 -17.74
C PRO A 106 -56.53 19.21 -16.42
N LEU A 107 -55.91 18.84 -15.28
CA LEU A 107 -56.19 19.42 -13.97
C LEU A 107 -55.50 20.78 -13.75
N LYS A 108 -54.45 21.10 -14.51
CA LYS A 108 -53.72 22.38 -14.43
C LYS A 108 -53.85 23.24 -15.70
N SER A 109 -54.15 22.64 -16.86
CA SER A 109 -54.30 23.38 -18.11
C SER A 109 -55.62 24.17 -18.11
N LYS A 110 -55.55 25.46 -17.77
CA LYS A 110 -56.61 26.40 -18.12
C LYS A 110 -56.57 26.61 -19.63
N PHE A 111 -57.34 25.82 -20.37
CA PHE A 111 -57.49 26.02 -21.80
C PHE A 111 -58.20 27.36 -22.04
N VAL A 112 -57.45 28.34 -22.52
CA VAL A 112 -57.99 29.63 -22.96
C VAL A 112 -58.42 29.52 -24.41
N THR A 113 -59.61 30.03 -24.70
CA THR A 113 -60.15 30.14 -26.05
C THR A 113 -59.40 31.21 -26.85
N ARG A 114 -59.44 31.12 -28.19
CA ARG A 114 -58.77 32.11 -29.07
C ARG A 114 -59.17 33.55 -28.78
N GLU A 115 -60.41 33.77 -28.33
CA GLU A 115 -60.97 35.08 -28.02
C GLU A 115 -60.49 35.61 -26.66
N GLU A 116 -60.19 34.74 -25.70
CA GLU A 116 -59.58 35.12 -24.41
C GLU A 116 -58.11 35.48 -24.59
N VAL A 117 -57.37 34.73 -25.42
CA VAL A 117 -55.97 35.07 -25.75
C VAL A 117 -55.87 36.43 -26.44
N LYS A 118 -56.81 36.76 -27.33
CA LYS A 118 -56.83 38.04 -28.03
C LYS A 118 -57.04 39.23 -27.09
N ARG A 119 -57.98 39.10 -26.15
CA ARG A 119 -58.25 40.11 -25.11
C ARG A 119 -57.03 40.35 -24.21
N ILE A 120 -56.38 39.30 -23.74
CA ILE A 120 -55.17 39.42 -22.89
C ILE A 120 -54.03 40.13 -23.63
N LEU A 121 -53.87 39.87 -24.93
CA LEU A 121 -52.85 40.53 -25.76
C LEU A 121 -53.15 42.02 -25.99
N GLU A 122 -54.41 42.37 -26.21
CA GLU A 122 -54.85 43.77 -26.37
C GLU A 122 -54.64 44.54 -25.06
N ASP A 123 -55.00 43.96 -23.92
CA ASP A 123 -54.80 44.56 -22.59
C ASP A 123 -53.30 44.81 -22.29
N LEU A 124 -52.42 43.85 -22.60
CA LEU A 124 -50.97 43.98 -22.42
C LEU A 124 -50.33 45.04 -23.34
N LEU A 125 -50.86 45.19 -24.56
CA LEU A 125 -50.42 46.22 -25.50
C LEU A 125 -50.85 47.62 -25.04
N GLU A 126 -52.07 47.76 -24.50
CA GLU A 126 -52.51 49.03 -23.93
C GLU A 126 -51.71 49.43 -22.68
N GLU A 127 -51.33 48.46 -21.84
CA GLU A 127 -50.51 48.71 -20.65
C GLU A 127 -49.09 49.19 -21.01
N LYS A 128 -48.48 48.60 -22.06
CA LYS A 128 -47.17 49.03 -22.58
C LYS A 128 -47.17 50.36 -23.33
N VAL A 129 -48.33 50.82 -23.79
CA VAL A 129 -48.48 52.11 -24.49
C VAL A 129 -48.78 53.25 -23.50
N LYS A 130 -49.21 52.92 -22.28
CA LYS A 130 -49.52 53.90 -21.21
C LYS A 130 -48.44 54.04 -20.11
N GLY A 131 -47.41 53.18 -20.11
CA GLY A 131 -46.21 53.32 -19.26
C GLY A 131 -45.03 53.88 -20.04
#